data_AF-A0A7V6RHY7-F1
#
_entry.id   AF-A0A7V6RHY7-F1
#
_cell.length_a   1.000
_cell.length_b   1.000
_cell.length_c   1.000
_cell.angle_alpha   90.00
_cell.angle_beta   90.00
_cell.angle_gamma   90.00
#
_symmetry.space_group_name_H-M   'P 1'
#
loop_
_entity.id
_entity.type
_entity.pdbx_description
1 polymer ?
#
loop_
_entity_poly.entity_id
_entity_poly.type
_entity_poly.pdbx_seq_one_letter_code
_entity_poly.pdbx_strand_id
1 'polypeptide(L)'
;MISKKLLLTIVFGTLIIASASLYIIADSDLYYYGKNNLPIYNKLPFEMKPEYWGYRRGMLNFVILDKNDFVHIGRGVGYWEYPEITIDSVISYGYNDTLLIAIVKDSCKQKYCLRQYDTLSEELIPLQYCNIEKLKHDYNLKWIENPNNPPYLIMSKRFRSAFIFYISLILFIVYFSKYLKEKHKEKNKNIH
;
A
#
# COMPACT_ATOMS: atom_id res chain seq x y z
N MET A 1 26.09 -33.97 10.18
CA MET A 1 25.15 -34.20 9.05
C MET A 1 23.76 -33.76 9.49
N ILE A 2 23.18 -32.75 8.84
CA ILE A 2 21.79 -32.33 9.11
C ILE A 2 20.84 -33.42 8.60
N SER A 3 19.87 -33.83 9.40
CA SER A 3 18.89 -34.82 8.94
C SER A 3 18.03 -34.22 7.83
N LYS A 4 17.67 -35.02 6.82
CA LYS A 4 16.80 -34.58 5.71
C LYS A 4 15.50 -33.93 6.20
N LYS A 5 14.97 -34.41 7.35
CA LYS A 5 13.79 -33.88 8.00
C LYS A 5 14.02 -32.44 8.51
N LEU A 6 15.12 -32.23 9.25
CA LEU A 6 15.49 -30.91 9.76
C LEU A 6 15.74 -29.91 8.62
N LEU A 7 16.41 -30.34 7.54
CA LEU A 7 16.64 -29.50 6.37
C LEU A 7 15.31 -29.04 5.72
N LEU A 8 14.37 -29.96 5.50
CA LEU A 8 13.06 -29.65 4.93
C LEU A 8 12.28 -28.67 5.81
N THR A 9 12.28 -28.87 7.13
CA THR A 9 11.63 -27.93 8.07
C THR A 9 12.23 -26.53 7.99
N ILE A 10 13.56 -26.41 7.94
CA ILE A 10 14.24 -25.12 7.79
C ILE A 10 13.85 -24.44 6.48
N VAL A 11 13.83 -25.19 5.37
CA VAL A 11 13.44 -24.67 4.05
C VAL A 11 12.01 -24.16 4.06
N PHE A 12 11.05 -24.94 4.56
CA PHE A 12 9.65 -24.50 4.64
C PHE A 12 9.47 -23.28 5.55
N GLY A 13 10.12 -23.28 6.72
CA GLY A 13 10.09 -22.13 7.62
C GLY A 13 10.62 -20.86 6.96
N THR A 14 11.74 -20.96 6.24
CA THR A 14 12.34 -19.83 5.52
C THR A 14 11.41 -19.32 4.42
N LEU A 15 10.77 -20.22 3.66
CA LEU A 15 9.81 -19.85 2.61
C LEU A 15 8.58 -19.12 3.17
N ILE A 16 8.05 -19.58 4.31
CA ILE A 16 6.92 -18.92 4.98
C ILE A 16 7.31 -17.52 5.44
N ILE A 17 8.47 -17.36 6.08
CA ILE A 17 8.97 -16.06 6.54
C ILE A 17 9.19 -15.11 5.36
N ALA A 18 9.82 -15.59 4.29
CA ALA A 18 10.08 -14.80 3.08
C ALA A 18 8.75 -14.37 2.42
N SER A 19 7.78 -15.28 2.33
CA SER A 19 6.45 -14.98 1.80
C SER A 19 5.72 -13.93 2.65
N ALA A 20 5.70 -14.10 3.98
CA ALA A 20 5.08 -13.14 4.88
C ALA A 20 5.73 -11.75 4.77
N SER A 21 7.06 -11.70 4.69
CA SER A 21 7.80 -10.44 4.53
C SER A 21 7.46 -9.74 3.21
N LEU A 22 7.42 -10.49 2.09
CA LEU A 22 7.01 -9.96 0.79
C LEU A 22 5.57 -9.47 0.78
N TYR A 23 4.67 -10.17 1.48
CA TYR A 23 3.28 -9.76 1.62
C TYR A 23 3.20 -8.42 2.37
N ILE A 24 3.83 -8.32 3.54
CA ILE A 24 3.83 -7.10 4.37
C ILE A 24 4.41 -5.91 3.60
N ILE A 25 5.51 -6.10 2.86
CA ILE A 25 6.09 -5.05 2.03
C ILE A 25 5.10 -4.60 0.94
N ALA A 26 4.50 -5.54 0.20
CA ALA A 26 3.55 -5.20 -0.85
C ALA A 26 2.27 -4.54 -0.29
N ASP A 27 1.83 -4.97 0.88
CA ASP A 27 0.66 -4.46 1.57
C ASP A 27 0.90 -3.04 2.14
N SER A 28 2.11 -2.77 2.62
CA SER A 28 2.60 -1.43 2.98
C SER A 28 2.72 -0.52 1.76
N ASP A 29 3.25 -1.02 0.65
CA ASP A 29 3.32 -0.25 -0.59
C ASP A 29 1.90 0.12 -1.08
N LEU A 30 0.95 -0.82 -1.02
CA LEU A 30 -0.45 -0.62 -1.42
C LEU A 30 -1.23 0.35 -0.52
N TYR A 31 -0.84 0.51 0.74
CA TYR A 31 -1.44 1.50 1.64
C TYR A 31 -1.39 2.91 1.03
N TYR A 32 -0.25 3.31 0.47
CA TYR A 32 -0.10 4.63 -0.17
C TYR A 32 -0.94 4.82 -1.44
N TYR A 33 -1.56 3.77 -1.97
CA TYR A 33 -2.52 3.84 -3.07
C TYR A 33 -3.97 3.72 -2.59
N GLY A 34 -4.19 3.79 -1.27
CA GLY A 34 -5.51 3.66 -0.64
C GLY A 34 -6.14 2.28 -0.83
N LYS A 35 -5.37 1.25 -1.23
CA LYS A 35 -5.86 -0.12 -1.46
C LYS A 35 -5.84 -0.98 -0.19
N ASN A 36 -5.39 -0.39 0.91
CA ASN A 36 -5.31 -1.02 2.21
C ASN A 36 -5.49 0.02 3.32
N ASN A 37 -6.20 -0.34 4.39
CA ASN A 37 -6.59 0.57 5.47
C ASN A 37 -6.00 0.14 6.82
N LEU A 38 -5.01 -0.75 6.84
CA LEU A 38 -4.39 -1.17 8.09
C LEU A 38 -3.63 0.01 8.72
N PRO A 39 -3.93 0.38 9.99
CA PRO A 39 -3.36 1.56 10.65
C PRO A 39 -1.90 1.38 11.08
N ILE A 40 -1.26 0.28 10.71
CA ILE A 40 0.10 -0.10 11.11
C ILE A 40 1.19 0.51 10.22
N TYR A 41 0.81 1.06 9.06
CA TYR A 41 1.75 1.67 8.12
C TYR A 41 1.85 3.17 8.37
N ASN A 42 3.01 3.76 8.05
CA ASN A 42 3.29 5.18 8.34
C ASN A 42 2.16 6.07 7.80
N LYS A 43 1.57 6.86 8.71
CA LYS A 43 0.55 7.84 8.35
C LYS A 43 1.17 8.93 7.48
N LEU A 44 0.34 9.52 6.61
CA LEU A 44 0.72 10.77 5.96
C LEU A 44 0.85 11.86 7.04
N PRO A 45 1.53 12.98 6.74
CA PRO A 45 1.62 14.08 7.70
C PRO A 45 0.23 14.51 8.17
N PHE A 46 0.18 15.12 9.35
CA PHE A 46 -1.07 15.64 9.95
C PHE A 46 -2.14 14.57 10.24
N GLU A 47 -1.70 13.33 10.48
CA GLU A 47 -2.57 12.17 10.70
C GLU A 47 -3.52 11.87 9.52
N MET A 48 -3.17 12.34 8.32
CA MET A 48 -3.91 12.05 7.12
C MET A 48 -3.72 10.61 6.68
N LYS A 49 -4.67 10.12 5.87
CA LYS A 49 -4.56 8.78 5.28
C LYS A 49 -5.09 8.74 3.84
N PRO A 50 -4.43 7.98 2.96
CA PRO A 50 -4.94 7.70 1.63
C PRO A 50 -6.09 6.67 1.71
N GLU A 51 -7.14 6.84 0.91
CA GLU A 51 -8.16 5.82 0.71
C GLU A 51 -8.56 5.76 -0.77
N TYR A 52 -8.81 4.56 -1.29
CA TYR A 52 -9.37 4.38 -2.62
C TYR A 52 -10.84 4.02 -2.49
N TRP A 53 -11.71 4.93 -2.91
CA TRP A 53 -13.13 4.67 -2.97
C TRP A 53 -13.43 3.96 -4.28
N GLY A 54 -13.92 2.73 -4.16
CA GLY A 54 -14.38 1.92 -5.30
C GLY A 54 -15.86 2.12 -5.57
N TYR A 55 -16.37 1.41 -6.59
CA TYR A 55 -17.77 1.47 -7.04
C TYR A 55 -18.82 1.37 -5.90
N ARG A 56 -18.51 0.67 -4.81
CA ARG A 56 -19.39 0.57 -3.62
C ARG A 56 -19.72 1.91 -2.95
N ARG A 57 -18.86 2.93 -3.08
CA ARG A 57 -19.11 4.29 -2.59
C ARG A 57 -19.56 5.26 -3.70
N GLY A 58 -19.97 4.72 -4.86
CA GLY A 58 -20.46 5.52 -5.99
C GLY A 58 -19.39 6.36 -6.71
N MET A 59 -18.13 6.25 -6.31
CA MET A 59 -16.99 6.97 -6.88
C MET A 59 -15.84 6.00 -7.09
N LEU A 60 -15.09 6.11 -8.20
CA LEU A 60 -13.86 5.36 -8.47
C LEU A 60 -12.68 6.30 -8.37
N ASN A 61 -12.33 6.73 -7.15
CA ASN A 61 -11.30 7.74 -6.98
C ASN A 61 -10.49 7.52 -5.71
N PHE A 62 -9.20 7.81 -5.84
CA PHE A 62 -8.30 8.05 -4.74
C PHE A 62 -8.63 9.37 -4.04
N VAL A 63 -8.59 9.34 -2.72
CA VAL A 63 -8.76 10.49 -1.84
C VAL A 63 -7.72 10.44 -0.72
N ILE A 64 -7.46 11.61 -0.13
CA ILE A 64 -6.73 11.75 1.13
C ILE A 64 -7.72 12.28 2.15
N LEU A 65 -7.86 11.53 3.24
CA LEU A 65 -8.71 11.88 4.38
C LEU A 65 -7.88 12.56 5.46
N ASP A 66 -8.51 13.48 6.17
CA ASP A 66 -7.95 14.07 7.38
C ASP A 66 -8.03 13.11 8.59
N LYS A 67 -7.58 13.59 9.75
CA LYS A 67 -7.63 12.87 11.02
C LYS A 67 -9.05 12.49 11.50
N ASN A 68 -10.07 13.15 10.96
CA ASN A 68 -11.48 12.98 11.32
C ASN A 68 -12.25 12.19 10.25
N ASP A 69 -11.55 11.57 9.28
CA ASP A 69 -12.11 10.82 8.16
C ASP A 69 -12.91 11.68 7.14
N PHE A 70 -12.71 13.00 7.13
CA PHE A 70 -13.26 13.87 6.09
C PHE A 70 -12.34 13.92 4.88
N VAL A 71 -12.93 14.00 3.68
CA VAL A 71 -12.17 14.14 2.43
C VAL A 71 -11.50 15.51 2.39
N HIS A 72 -10.18 15.51 2.50
CA HIS A 72 -9.38 16.72 2.52
C HIS A 72 -8.77 17.03 1.14
N ILE A 73 -8.35 16.00 0.40
CA ILE A 73 -7.92 16.12 -0.99
C ILE A 73 -8.59 15.01 -1.79
N GLY A 74 -9.46 15.37 -2.73
CA GLY A 74 -10.22 14.40 -3.49
C GLY A 74 -11.30 15.03 -4.33
N ARG A 75 -11.99 14.22 -5.14
CA ARG A 75 -13.06 14.71 -6.01
C ARG A 75 -14.15 15.42 -5.20
N GLY A 76 -14.57 16.60 -5.66
CA GLY A 76 -15.61 17.41 -5.05
C GLY A 76 -15.13 18.31 -3.91
N VAL A 77 -13.85 18.25 -3.53
CA VAL A 77 -13.28 19.19 -2.56
C VAL A 77 -12.99 20.52 -3.27
N GLY A 78 -13.45 21.61 -2.66
CA GLY A 78 -13.08 22.99 -3.00
C GLY A 78 -12.49 23.68 -1.77
N TYR A 79 -11.72 24.74 -2.01
CA TYR A 79 -11.05 25.52 -0.96
C TYR A 79 -11.62 26.92 -0.91
N TRP A 80 -11.83 27.46 0.29
CA TRP A 80 -12.48 28.75 0.47
C TRP A 80 -11.72 29.91 -0.21
N GLU A 81 -10.38 29.86 -0.15
CA GLU A 81 -9.50 30.85 -0.80
C GLU A 81 -9.48 30.72 -2.34
N TYR A 82 -9.98 29.60 -2.87
CA TYR A 82 -10.01 29.27 -4.29
C TYR A 82 -11.42 28.80 -4.71
N PRO A 83 -12.45 29.64 -4.58
CA PRO A 83 -13.85 29.23 -4.70
C PRO A 83 -14.24 28.71 -6.09
N GLU A 84 -13.48 29.06 -7.12
CA GLU A 84 -13.68 28.60 -8.50
C GLU A 84 -13.05 27.23 -8.78
N ILE A 85 -12.20 26.73 -7.88
CA ILE A 85 -11.45 25.49 -8.05
C ILE A 85 -12.11 24.39 -7.24
N THR A 86 -12.68 23.42 -7.95
CA THR A 86 -13.14 22.16 -7.37
C THR A 86 -12.31 21.01 -7.95
N ILE A 87 -11.72 20.20 -7.08
CA ILE A 87 -10.92 19.05 -7.48
C ILE A 87 -11.83 18.01 -8.16
N ASP A 88 -11.41 17.52 -9.34
CA ASP A 88 -12.01 16.39 -10.05
C ASP A 88 -11.26 15.09 -9.75
N SER A 89 -9.92 15.14 -9.68
CA SER A 89 -9.09 13.97 -9.43
C SER A 89 -7.70 14.31 -8.89
N VAL A 90 -7.12 13.36 -8.14
CA VAL A 90 -5.72 13.39 -7.71
C VAL A 90 -4.87 12.61 -8.71
N ILE A 91 -3.85 13.25 -9.27
CA ILE A 91 -2.95 12.67 -10.29
C ILE A 91 -1.77 11.98 -9.63
N SER A 92 -1.15 12.64 -8.67
CA SER A 92 0.00 12.15 -7.90
C SER A 92 0.13 12.97 -6.63
N TYR A 93 0.91 12.48 -5.69
CA TYR A 93 1.20 13.22 -4.47
C TYR A 93 2.55 12.79 -3.90
N GLY A 94 3.16 13.66 -3.11
CA GLY A 94 4.37 13.37 -2.36
C GLY A 94 4.27 13.92 -0.96
N TYR A 95 5.00 13.30 -0.05
CA TYR A 95 4.96 13.68 1.35
C TYR A 95 6.29 13.44 2.05
N ASN A 96 6.46 14.14 3.16
CA ASN A 96 7.37 13.81 4.25
C ASN A 96 6.62 14.04 5.57
N ASP A 97 7.33 14.11 6.70
CA ASP A 97 6.70 14.24 8.02
C ASP A 97 5.97 15.58 8.26
N THR A 98 6.26 16.62 7.47
CA THR A 98 5.77 17.99 7.69
C THR A 98 5.12 18.63 6.46
N LEU A 99 5.09 17.94 5.32
CA LEU A 99 4.65 18.51 4.05
C LEU A 99 3.93 17.45 3.23
N LEU A 100 2.76 17.82 2.72
CA LEU A 100 2.03 17.09 1.71
C LEU A 100 1.92 17.96 0.46
N ILE A 101 2.26 17.40 -0.69
CA ILE A 101 2.09 18.05 -1.99
C ILE A 101 1.27 17.12 -2.88
N ALA A 102 0.19 17.61 -3.47
CA ALA A 102 -0.63 16.86 -4.41
C ALA A 102 -0.69 17.58 -5.76
N ILE A 103 -0.52 16.82 -6.84
CA ILE A 103 -0.91 17.27 -8.18
C ILE A 103 -2.38 16.89 -8.35
N VAL A 104 -3.22 17.91 -8.40
CA VAL A 104 -4.67 17.76 -8.56
C VAL A 104 -5.10 18.32 -9.90
N LYS A 105 -6.22 17.81 -10.39
CA LYS A 105 -6.87 18.29 -11.61
C LYS A 105 -8.27 18.76 -11.25
N ASP A 106 -8.63 19.94 -11.70
CA ASP A 106 -9.95 20.51 -11.46
C ASP A 106 -11.01 19.99 -12.46
N SER A 107 -12.25 20.40 -12.25
CA SER A 107 -13.38 20.11 -13.16
C SER A 107 -13.16 20.64 -14.57
N CYS A 108 -12.44 21.76 -14.71
CA CYS A 108 -12.08 22.42 -15.97
C CYS A 108 -10.85 21.80 -16.65
N LYS A 109 -10.32 20.69 -16.10
CA LYS A 109 -9.15 19.93 -16.57
C LYS A 109 -7.81 20.66 -16.44
N GLN A 110 -7.77 21.80 -15.75
CA GLN A 110 -6.55 22.47 -15.32
C GLN A 110 -5.87 21.70 -14.19
N LYS A 111 -4.55 21.81 -14.11
CA LYS A 111 -3.73 21.11 -13.11
C LYS A 111 -3.13 22.09 -12.13
N TYR A 112 -3.18 21.73 -10.86
CA TYR A 112 -2.63 22.53 -9.77
C TYR A 112 -1.72 21.67 -8.89
N CYS A 113 -0.75 22.35 -8.32
CA CYS A 113 0.13 21.89 -7.27
C CYS A 113 -0.47 22.40 -5.96
N LEU A 114 -1.15 21.52 -5.23
CA LEU A 114 -1.65 21.80 -3.89
C LEU A 114 -0.54 21.51 -2.90
N ARG A 115 -0.14 22.50 -2.11
CA ARG A 115 0.84 22.34 -1.04
C ARG A 115 0.19 22.54 0.32
N GLN A 116 0.59 21.72 1.27
CA GLN A 116 0.03 21.75 2.61
C GLN A 116 1.14 21.56 3.65
N TYR A 117 1.32 22.59 4.48
CA TYR A 117 2.32 22.64 5.55
C TYR A 117 1.71 22.41 6.94
N ASP A 118 0.39 22.55 7.09
CA ASP A 118 -0.37 22.25 8.30
C ASP A 118 -1.82 21.85 7.95
N THR A 119 -2.69 21.66 8.96
CA THR A 119 -4.10 21.28 8.74
C THR A 119 -5.03 22.44 8.36
N LEU A 120 -4.52 23.67 8.26
CA LEU A 120 -5.33 24.89 8.19
C LEU A 120 -5.01 25.78 6.99
N SER A 121 -3.92 25.51 6.28
CA SER A 121 -3.46 26.29 5.14
C SER A 121 -3.12 25.41 3.95
N GLU A 122 -3.81 25.67 2.84
CA GLU A 122 -3.55 25.04 1.55
C GLU A 122 -3.19 26.11 0.51
N GLU A 123 -2.06 25.91 -0.16
CA GLU A 123 -1.63 26.77 -1.27
C GLU A 123 -1.90 26.04 -2.60
N LEU A 124 -2.76 26.58 -3.46
CA LEU A 124 -2.97 26.07 -4.82
C LEU A 124 -2.21 26.92 -5.83
N ILE A 125 -1.18 26.31 -6.43
CA ILE A 125 -0.35 26.94 -7.46
C ILE A 125 -0.65 26.27 -8.81
N PRO A 126 -0.96 27.01 -9.89
CA PRO A 126 -1.07 26.41 -11.21
C PRO A 126 0.20 25.60 -11.54
N LEU A 127 0.05 24.38 -12.06
CA LEU A 127 1.17 23.44 -12.21
C LEU A 127 2.32 24.01 -13.05
N GLN A 128 2.04 24.89 -14.01
CA GLN A 128 3.04 25.58 -14.84
C GLN A 128 4.01 26.46 -14.03
N TYR A 129 3.62 26.88 -12.83
CA TYR A 129 4.44 27.65 -11.90
C TYR A 129 4.99 26.81 -10.73
N CYS A 130 4.70 25.50 -10.68
CA CYS A 130 5.20 24.60 -9.65
C CYS A 130 6.29 23.67 -10.20
N ASN A 131 7.54 23.86 -9.78
CA ASN A 131 8.64 22.95 -10.13
C ASN A 131 8.64 21.72 -9.21
N ILE A 132 7.92 20.68 -9.62
CA ILE A 132 7.75 19.44 -8.85
C ILE A 132 9.07 18.71 -8.60
N GLU A 133 9.96 18.63 -9.59
CA GLU A 133 11.25 17.91 -9.44
C GLU A 133 12.16 18.60 -8.42
N LYS A 134 12.18 19.93 -8.43
CA LYS A 134 12.87 20.70 -7.38
C LYS A 134 12.27 20.43 -6.00
N LEU A 135 10.94 20.43 -5.86
CA LEU A 135 10.28 20.16 -4.57
C LEU A 135 10.54 18.74 -4.06
N LYS A 136 10.49 17.73 -4.94
CA LYS A 136 10.82 16.35 -4.61
C LYS A 136 12.22 16.25 -4.01
N HIS A 137 13.19 16.95 -4.60
CA HIS A 137 14.57 16.95 -4.15
C HIS A 137 14.76 17.78 -2.87
N ASP A 138 14.31 19.04 -2.86
CA ASP A 138 14.53 19.99 -1.75
C ASP A 138 13.90 19.51 -0.43
N TYR A 139 12.75 18.85 -0.50
CA TYR A 139 12.02 18.35 0.67
C TYR A 139 12.16 16.83 0.90
N ASN A 140 12.98 16.15 0.09
CA ASN A 140 13.16 14.69 0.12
C ASN A 140 11.83 13.93 0.19
N LEU A 141 10.92 14.23 -0.75
CA LEU A 141 9.56 13.72 -0.72
C LEU A 141 9.50 12.27 -1.17
N LYS A 142 8.78 11.44 -0.41
CA LYS A 142 8.33 10.15 -0.93
C LYS A 142 7.17 10.37 -1.89
N TRP A 143 7.41 10.12 -3.17
CA TRP A 143 6.46 10.42 -4.24
C TRP A 143 5.68 9.20 -4.71
N ILE A 144 4.37 9.39 -4.90
CA ILE A 144 3.41 8.37 -5.33
C ILE A 144 2.78 8.84 -6.64
N GLU A 145 3.13 8.14 -7.72
CA GLU A 145 2.58 8.36 -9.06
C GLU A 145 1.28 7.59 -9.25
N ASN A 146 0.29 8.21 -9.90
CA ASN A 146 -0.95 7.58 -10.33
C ASN A 146 -1.63 6.73 -9.22
N PRO A 147 -2.05 7.36 -8.12
CA PRO A 147 -2.54 6.65 -6.95
C PRO A 147 -3.81 5.83 -7.24
N ASN A 148 -4.55 6.18 -8.30
CA ASN A 148 -5.71 5.42 -8.77
C ASN A 148 -5.34 4.04 -9.35
N ASN A 149 -4.15 3.93 -9.97
CA ASN A 149 -3.67 2.72 -10.64
C ASN A 149 -2.28 2.34 -10.13
N PRO A 150 -2.19 1.61 -9.00
CA PRO A 150 -0.90 1.20 -8.44
C PRO A 150 -0.06 0.42 -9.45
N PRO A 151 1.28 0.59 -9.44
CA PRO A 151 2.19 -0.15 -10.28
C PRO A 151 1.94 -1.66 -10.23
N TYR A 152 1.88 -2.30 -11.40
CA TYR A 152 1.69 -3.74 -11.54
C TYR A 152 2.69 -4.55 -10.71
N LEU A 153 3.92 -4.06 -10.56
CA LEU A 153 4.97 -4.72 -9.78
C LEU A 153 4.55 -4.95 -8.32
N ILE A 154 3.88 -3.99 -7.67
CA ILE A 154 3.43 -4.12 -6.29
C ILE A 154 2.37 -5.23 -6.19
N MET A 155 1.39 -5.22 -7.10
CA MET A 155 0.35 -6.26 -7.16
C MET A 155 0.97 -7.63 -7.43
N SER A 156 1.99 -7.70 -8.30
CA SER A 156 2.71 -8.93 -8.61
C SER A 156 3.47 -9.49 -7.40
N LYS A 157 4.08 -8.63 -6.57
CA LYS A 157 4.74 -9.04 -5.31
C LYS A 157 3.72 -9.67 -4.36
N ARG A 158 2.56 -9.03 -4.19
CA ARG A 158 1.47 -9.56 -3.35
C ARG A 158 0.98 -10.92 -3.86
N PHE A 159 0.73 -11.05 -5.16
CA PHE A 159 0.32 -12.33 -5.75
C PHE A 159 1.38 -13.43 -5.59
N ARG A 160 2.64 -13.13 -5.88
CA ARG A 160 3.77 -14.06 -5.71
C ARG A 160 3.93 -14.49 -4.26
N SER A 161 3.76 -13.58 -3.31
CA SER A 161 3.83 -13.91 -1.88
C SER A 161 2.76 -14.94 -1.50
N ALA A 162 1.50 -14.72 -1.91
CA ALA A 162 0.40 -15.65 -1.68
C ALA A 162 0.66 -17.01 -2.37
N PHE A 163 1.14 -17.00 -3.60
CA PHE A 163 1.46 -18.22 -4.34
C PHE A 163 2.55 -19.05 -3.63
N ILE A 164 3.65 -18.43 -3.20
CA ILE A 164 4.72 -19.09 -2.44
C ILE A 164 4.17 -19.64 -1.12
N PHE A 165 3.32 -18.88 -0.43
CA PHE A 165 2.68 -19.33 0.81
C PHE A 165 1.86 -20.60 0.59
N TYR A 166 0.94 -20.59 -0.38
CA TYR A 166 0.06 -21.73 -0.63
C TYR A 166 0.82 -22.97 -1.09
N ILE A 167 1.81 -22.83 -1.98
CA ILE A 167 2.66 -23.97 -2.37
C ILE A 167 3.42 -24.52 -1.18
N SER A 168 4.03 -23.65 -0.36
CA SER A 168 4.77 -24.06 0.83
C SER A 168 3.85 -24.79 1.82
N LEU A 169 2.63 -24.30 2.00
CA LEU A 169 1.62 -24.91 2.86
C LEU A 169 1.18 -26.29 2.37
N ILE A 170 0.87 -26.41 1.07
CA ILE A 170 0.48 -27.70 0.46
C ILE A 170 1.61 -28.72 0.62
N LEU A 171 2.84 -28.34 0.28
CA LEU A 171 4.01 -29.22 0.42
C LEU A 171 4.25 -29.63 1.87
N PHE A 172 4.09 -28.70 2.81
CA PHE A 172 4.19 -28.98 4.24
C PHE A 172 3.14 -29.99 4.70
N ILE A 173 1.86 -29.82 4.31
CA ILE A 173 0.77 -30.74 4.67
C ILE A 173 1.03 -32.14 4.09
N VAL A 174 1.43 -32.24 2.83
CA VAL A 174 1.73 -33.52 2.17
C VAL A 174 2.89 -34.23 2.89
N TYR A 175 3.97 -33.49 3.19
CA TYR A 175 5.12 -34.02 3.91
C TYR A 175 4.75 -34.50 5.32
N PHE A 176 4.01 -33.67 6.07
CA PHE A 176 3.59 -33.97 7.42
C PHE A 176 2.64 -35.18 7.48
N SER A 177 1.71 -35.27 6.53
CA SER A 177 0.79 -36.42 6.40
C SER A 177 1.55 -37.72 6.14
N LYS A 178 2.58 -37.68 5.28
CA LYS A 178 3.43 -38.85 5.03
C LYS A 178 4.23 -39.25 6.27
N TYR A 179 4.80 -38.27 6.97
CA TYR A 179 5.52 -38.50 8.22
C TYR A 179 4.64 -39.16 9.29
N LEU A 180 3.40 -38.69 9.47
CA LEU A 180 2.46 -39.29 10.43
C LEU A 180 2.13 -40.75 10.07
N LYS A 181 1.92 -41.06 8.78
CA LYS A 181 1.68 -42.44 8.32
C LYS A 181 2.87 -43.36 8.59
N GLU A 182 4.09 -42.90 8.35
CA GLU A 182 5.32 -43.66 8.63
C GLU A 182 5.47 -43.94 10.12
N LYS A 183 5.28 -42.91 10.97
CA LYS A 183 5.37 -43.04 12.43
C LYS A 183 4.30 -43.98 13.00
N HIS A 184 3.08 -43.98 12.44
CA HIS A 184 2.03 -44.92 12.84
C HIS A 184 2.38 -46.37 12.47
N LYS A 185 3.02 -46.61 11.32
CA LYS A 185 3.49 -47.95 10.93
C LYS A 185 4.63 -48.45 11.82
N GLU A 186 5.58 -47.58 12.18
CA GLU A 186 6.65 -47.92 13.13
C GLU A 186 6.08 -48.31 14.50
N LYS A 187 5.12 -47.53 15.01
CA LYS A 187 4.46 -47.83 16.29
C LYS A 187 3.75 -49.19 16.28
N ASN A 188 3.06 -49.54 15.20
CA ASN A 188 2.35 -50.82 15.09
C ASN A 188 3.30 -52.03 14.93
N LYS A 189 4.49 -51.84 14.33
CA LYS A 189 5.49 -52.91 14.22
C LYS A 189 6.17 -53.26 15.55
N ASN A 190 6.28 -52.31 16.47
CA ASN A 190 6.92 -52.55 17.78
C ASN A 190 5.98 -53.17 18.83
N ILE A 191 4.73 -53.49 18.45
CA ILE A 191 3.72 -54.10 19.34
C ILE A 191 3.58 -55.62 19.05
N HIS A 192 4.25 -56.14 18.02
CA HIS A 192 4.37 -57.57 17.71
C HIS A 192 5.80 -58.05 17.97
#